data_AF-A0A6I1FK51-F1
#
_entry.id   AF-A0A6I1FK51-F1
#
_cell.length_a   1.000
_cell.length_b   1.000
_cell.length_c   1.000
_cell.angle_alpha   90.00
_cell.angle_beta   90.00
_cell.angle_gamma   90.00
#
_symmetry.space_group_name_H-M   'P 1'
#
loop_
_entity.id
_entity.type
_entity.pdbx_description
1 polymer ?
#
loop_
_entity_poly.entity_id
_entity_poly.type
_entity_poly.pdbx_seq_one_letter_code
_entity_poly.pdbx_strand_id
1 'polypeptide(L)'
;MKPLHTLEIHLTDEQKKQTNIQLPFSFMVPYYVPHILPKRKCWIQTDVNIPYKLDPRDLDFIHVNAHPFVTKVNEVLTGQLGFQKTNREEVIYYAGFGGKWITNKKVLDHPLYPMISRSFVPMAQEIEYLPSPEFREKFKEVELIFDIYEDHTDLYVELQVPVSKEVGGYFQRAAILERNLDETIHKVSFTNEELSDSTIIAERLYDLFKHSQPPEELQLKI
;
A
#
# COMPACT_ATOMS: atom_id res chain seq x y z
N MET A 1 2.74 -0.14 20.23
CA MET A 1 2.65 -0.19 18.76
C MET A 1 2.43 -1.65 18.39
N LYS A 2 1.48 -1.98 17.50
CA LYS A 2 1.32 -3.37 17.06
C LYS A 2 2.45 -3.71 16.08
N PRO A 3 3.13 -4.86 16.20
CA PRO A 3 4.13 -5.28 15.23
C PRO A 3 3.49 -5.60 13.88
N LEU A 4 4.24 -5.41 12.79
CA LEU A 4 3.82 -5.82 11.44
C LEU A 4 3.85 -7.35 11.29
N HIS A 5 4.81 -7.99 11.95
CA HIS A 5 5.03 -9.42 11.94
C HIS A 5 5.59 -9.87 13.29
N THR A 6 5.27 -11.08 13.71
CA THR A 6 5.76 -11.64 14.98
C THR A 6 6.21 -13.07 14.75
N LEU A 7 7.45 -13.35 15.15
CA LEU A 7 8.01 -14.68 15.26
C LEU A 7 8.10 -15.05 16.74
N GLU A 8 7.43 -16.14 17.14
CA GLU A 8 7.48 -16.63 18.52
C GLU A 8 8.44 -17.81 18.63
N ILE A 9 9.40 -17.73 19.56
CA ILE A 9 10.35 -18.81 19.86
C ILE A 9 10.13 -19.26 21.29
N HIS A 10 9.87 -20.55 21.48
CA HIS A 10 9.61 -21.14 22.78
C HIS A 10 10.84 -21.91 23.26
N LEU A 11 11.35 -21.55 24.45
CA LEU A 11 12.47 -22.25 25.08
C LEU A 11 12.04 -23.63 25.61
N THR A 12 12.89 -24.63 25.41
CA THR A 12 12.74 -25.93 26.09
C THR A 12 13.08 -25.80 27.58
N ASP A 13 12.63 -26.76 28.39
CA ASP A 13 12.92 -26.77 29.83
C ASP A 13 14.41 -26.94 30.15
N GLU A 14 15.19 -27.54 29.25
CA GLU A 14 16.64 -27.61 29.36
C GLU A 14 17.29 -26.26 29.04
N GLN A 15 16.86 -25.58 27.96
CA GLN A 15 17.35 -24.26 27.61
C GLN A 15 17.08 -23.25 28.73
N LYS A 16 15.89 -23.27 29.34
CA LYS A 16 15.52 -22.39 30.48
C LYS A 16 16.47 -22.52 31.68
N LYS A 17 17.22 -23.62 31.83
CA LYS A 17 18.17 -23.82 32.93
C LYS A 17 19.57 -23.26 32.63
N GLN A 18 19.84 -22.87 31.38
CA GLN A 18 21.15 -22.36 30.96
C GLN A 18 21.29 -20.88 31.32
N THR A 19 22.52 -20.46 31.65
CA THR A 19 22.85 -19.06 31.94
C THR A 19 23.12 -18.24 30.69
N ASN A 20 23.38 -18.90 29.56
CA ASN A 20 23.57 -18.29 28.25
C ASN A 20 22.91 -19.18 27.21
N ILE A 21 21.99 -18.62 26.43
CA ILE A 21 21.24 -19.31 25.39
C ILE A 21 21.43 -18.52 24.10
N GLN A 22 21.79 -19.21 23.02
CA GLN A 22 21.80 -18.66 21.67
C GLN A 22 20.65 -19.28 20.87
N LEU A 23 19.77 -18.44 20.34
CA LEU A 23 18.61 -18.86 19.54
C LEU A 23 18.79 -18.34 18.11
N PRO A 24 19.27 -19.16 17.16
CA PRO A 24 19.27 -18.76 15.77
C PRO A 24 17.82 -18.66 15.28
N PHE A 25 17.53 -17.61 14.51
CA PHE A 25 16.23 -17.44 13.86
C PHE A 25 16.41 -16.98 12.42
N SER A 26 15.41 -17.30 11.60
CA SER A 26 15.28 -16.82 10.25
C SER A 26 13.80 -16.68 9.94
N PHE A 27 13.44 -15.60 9.26
CA PHE A 27 12.10 -15.40 8.75
C PHE A 27 12.18 -14.63 7.45
N MET A 28 11.19 -14.82 6.59
CA MET A 28 11.02 -14.01 5.39
C MET A 28 10.38 -12.69 5.79
N VAL A 29 10.93 -11.57 5.33
CA VAL A 29 10.26 -10.27 5.46
C VAL A 29 8.94 -10.36 4.68
N PRO A 30 7.77 -10.21 5.33
CA PRO A 30 6.50 -10.38 4.64
C PRO A 30 6.31 -9.35 3.54
N TYR A 31 5.66 -9.74 2.44
CA TYR A 31 5.44 -8.88 1.28
C TYR A 31 4.62 -7.61 1.55
N TYR A 32 3.81 -7.60 2.62
CA TYR A 32 3.04 -6.44 3.04
C TYR A 32 3.88 -5.42 3.85
N VAL A 33 5.15 -5.71 4.16
CA VAL A 33 6.03 -4.76 4.84
C VAL A 33 6.43 -3.68 3.84
N PRO A 34 6.12 -2.39 4.11
CA PRO A 34 6.46 -1.31 3.21
C PRO A 34 7.97 -1.16 3.13
N HIS A 35 8.45 -0.74 1.97
CA HIS A 35 9.85 -0.36 1.85
C HIS A 35 10.10 0.98 2.54
N ILE A 36 11.37 1.24 2.88
CA ILE A 36 11.70 2.37 3.73
C ILE A 36 11.64 3.70 2.98
N LEU A 37 10.82 4.60 3.53
CA LEU A 37 10.76 6.00 3.15
C LEU A 37 11.71 6.85 4.03
N PRO A 38 12.22 8.00 3.56
CA PRO A 38 13.21 8.81 4.29
C PRO A 38 12.83 9.17 5.73
N LYS A 39 11.53 9.31 6.03
CA LYS A 39 11.01 9.69 7.36
C LYS A 39 10.42 8.51 8.15
N ARG A 40 10.49 7.29 7.63
CA ARG A 40 9.95 6.08 8.27
C ARG A 40 11.10 5.15 8.61
N LYS A 41 11.04 4.51 9.77
CA LYS A 41 12.04 3.53 10.21
C LYS A 41 11.36 2.18 10.37
N CYS A 42 12.07 1.12 10.01
CA CYS A 42 11.69 -0.25 10.30
C CYS A 42 12.74 -0.84 11.23
N TRP A 43 12.31 -1.67 12.18
CA TRP A 43 13.20 -2.34 13.12
C TRP A 43 12.67 -3.71 13.50
N ILE A 44 13.56 -4.58 13.91
CA ILE A 44 13.26 -5.81 14.63
C ILE A 44 13.31 -5.45 16.12
N GLN A 45 12.28 -5.83 16.87
CA GLN A 45 12.26 -5.68 18.31
C GLN A 45 12.30 -7.07 18.93
N THR A 46 13.34 -7.35 19.73
CA THR A 46 13.41 -8.59 20.50
C THR A 46 12.72 -8.39 21.83
N ASP A 47 11.62 -9.12 22.05
CA ASP A 47 11.03 -9.22 23.37
C ASP A 47 11.21 -10.62 23.95
N VAL A 48 11.44 -10.66 25.26
CA VAL A 48 11.73 -11.88 26.00
C VAL A 48 10.85 -11.87 27.24
N ASN A 49 9.96 -12.84 27.33
CA ASN A 49 9.02 -12.95 28.44
C ASN A 49 9.70 -13.57 29.68
N ILE A 50 10.49 -12.77 30.40
CA ILE A 50 11.15 -13.15 31.66
C ILE A 50 10.77 -12.14 32.76
N PRO A 51 10.48 -12.58 33.99
CA PRO A 51 10.28 -11.68 35.12
C PRO A 51 11.51 -10.78 35.35
N TYR A 52 11.31 -9.46 35.58
CA TYR A 52 12.35 -8.49 35.97
C TYR A 52 13.45 -8.22 34.92
N LYS A 53 13.11 -8.20 33.63
CA LYS A 53 14.02 -7.85 32.51
C LYS A 53 14.67 -6.45 32.70
N LEU A 54 16.00 -6.39 32.66
CA LEU A 54 16.79 -5.16 32.91
C LEU A 54 16.81 -4.19 31.71
N ASP A 55 16.77 -4.72 30.48
CA ASP A 55 16.63 -3.94 29.25
C ASP A 55 15.52 -4.52 28.35
N PRO A 56 14.33 -3.92 28.35
CA PRO A 56 13.19 -4.48 27.64
C PRO A 56 13.17 -4.23 26.13
N ARG A 57 14.02 -3.36 25.57
CA ARG A 57 13.81 -2.77 24.24
C ARG A 57 15.01 -2.97 23.29
N ASP A 58 15.46 -4.21 23.16
CA ASP A 58 16.41 -4.55 22.10
C ASP A 58 15.78 -4.22 20.73
N LEU A 59 16.36 -3.24 20.02
CA LEU A 59 15.84 -2.63 18.80
C LEU A 59 16.93 -2.57 17.72
N ASP A 60 16.78 -3.38 16.68
CA ASP A 60 17.68 -3.42 15.54
C ASP A 60 17.02 -2.79 14.31
N PHE A 61 17.53 -1.63 13.88
CA PHE A 61 17.03 -0.99 12.66
C PHE A 61 17.46 -1.77 11.42
N ILE A 62 16.49 -2.05 10.56
CA ILE A 62 16.71 -2.72 9.28
C ILE A 62 16.38 -1.78 8.13
N HIS A 63 16.93 -2.06 6.94
CA HIS A 63 16.54 -1.40 5.71
C HIS A 63 15.76 -2.34 4.80
N VAL A 64 14.48 -2.04 4.57
CA VAL A 64 13.62 -2.77 3.64
C VAL A 64 13.67 -2.06 2.30
N ASN A 65 14.23 -2.74 1.29
CA ASN A 65 14.32 -2.23 -0.07
C ASN A 65 12.96 -2.31 -0.77
N ALA A 66 12.74 -1.45 -1.76
CA ALA A 66 11.60 -1.58 -2.66
C ALA A 66 11.66 -2.92 -3.41
N HIS A 67 10.50 -3.55 -3.59
CA HIS A 67 10.41 -4.76 -4.39
C HIS A 67 10.74 -4.44 -5.87
N PRO A 68 11.42 -5.33 -6.62
CA PRO A 68 11.77 -5.08 -8.02
C PRO A 68 10.58 -4.67 -8.91
N PHE A 69 9.39 -5.20 -8.62
CA PHE A 69 8.17 -4.85 -9.35
C PHE A 69 7.73 -3.38 -9.15
N VAL A 70 8.00 -2.80 -7.97
CA VAL A 70 7.75 -1.38 -7.72
C VAL A 70 8.63 -0.54 -8.65
N THR A 71 9.92 -0.87 -8.72
CA THR A 71 10.87 -0.19 -9.61
C THR A 71 10.47 -0.33 -11.08
N LYS A 72 10.13 -1.55 -11.51
CA LYS A 72 9.73 -1.85 -12.89
C LYS A 72 8.49 -1.10 -13.32
N VAL A 73 7.42 -1.10 -12.51
CA VAL A 73 6.19 -0.37 -12.81
C VAL A 73 6.44 1.13 -12.84
N ASN A 74 7.25 1.64 -11.92
CA ASN A 74 7.64 3.05 -11.91
C ASN A 74 8.41 3.46 -13.18
N GLU A 75 9.34 2.63 -13.66
CA GLU A 75 10.07 2.85 -14.92
C GLU A 75 9.13 2.85 -16.13
N VAL A 76 8.14 1.96 -16.16
CA VAL A 76 7.15 1.91 -17.24
C VAL A 76 6.26 3.15 -17.24
N LEU A 77 5.71 3.53 -16.08
CA LEU A 77 4.87 4.72 -15.96
C LEU A 77 5.59 5.99 -16.39
N THR A 78 6.82 6.17 -15.92
CA THR A 78 7.59 7.40 -16.17
C THR A 78 8.25 7.41 -17.53
N GLY A 79 8.84 6.29 -17.96
CA GLY A 79 9.61 6.18 -19.19
C GLY A 79 8.78 5.90 -20.44
N GLN A 80 7.66 5.19 -20.33
CA GLN A 80 6.84 4.79 -21.49
C GLN A 80 5.51 5.52 -21.54
N LEU A 81 4.84 5.70 -20.40
CA LEU A 81 3.52 6.34 -20.35
C LEU A 81 3.59 7.85 -20.07
N GLY A 82 4.78 8.38 -19.75
CA GLY A 82 5.04 9.81 -19.58
C GLY A 82 4.46 10.43 -18.31
N PHE A 83 4.12 9.62 -17.30
CA PHE A 83 3.73 10.10 -15.98
C PHE A 83 4.94 10.64 -15.22
N GLN A 84 4.71 11.48 -14.22
CA GLN A 84 5.80 12.03 -13.41
C GLN A 84 5.62 11.61 -11.95
N LYS A 85 6.53 10.78 -11.43
CA LYS A 85 6.53 10.43 -10.01
C LYS A 85 6.74 11.71 -9.18
N THR A 86 5.90 11.93 -8.17
CA THR A 86 6.03 13.07 -7.27
C THR A 86 6.94 12.73 -6.08
N ASN A 87 7.12 13.69 -5.18
CA ASN A 87 7.83 13.45 -3.91
C ASN A 87 6.92 12.86 -2.83
N ARG A 88 5.63 12.67 -3.12
CA ARG A 88 4.66 12.11 -2.18
C ARG A 88 4.65 10.60 -2.32
N GLU A 89 5.19 9.99 -1.29
CA GLU A 89 5.14 8.56 -1.09
C GLU A 89 4.88 8.34 0.40
N GLU A 90 3.79 7.65 0.72
CA GLU A 90 3.25 7.61 2.07
C GLU A 90 2.89 6.18 2.47
N VAL A 91 3.03 5.89 3.77
CA VAL A 91 2.47 4.68 4.37
C VAL A 91 1.25 5.10 5.16
N ILE A 92 0.07 4.80 4.61
CA ILE A 92 -1.22 5.18 5.16
C ILE A 92 -1.76 4.06 6.05
N TYR A 93 -2.24 4.42 7.23
CA TYR A 93 -2.95 3.51 8.11
C TYR A 93 -4.46 3.62 7.88
N TYR A 94 -5.07 2.51 7.46
CA TYR A 94 -6.50 2.42 7.19
C TYR A 94 -7.24 2.05 8.49
N ALA A 95 -7.63 3.09 9.25
CA ALA A 95 -8.33 2.90 10.51
C ALA A 95 -9.70 2.18 10.31
N GLY A 96 -10.04 1.27 11.22
CA GLY A 96 -11.30 0.50 11.15
C GLY A 96 -11.23 -0.82 10.38
N PHE A 97 -10.08 -1.12 9.75
CA PHE A 97 -9.84 -2.37 9.02
C PHE A 97 -9.15 -3.46 9.86
N GLY A 98 -8.71 -3.14 11.09
CA GLY A 98 -7.83 -4.01 11.87
C GLY A 98 -8.54 -4.86 12.92
N GLY A 99 -8.61 -6.18 12.69
CA GLY A 99 -8.88 -7.20 13.71
C GLY A 99 -10.20 -7.98 13.54
N LYS A 100 -10.37 -9.00 14.40
CA LYS A 100 -11.45 -10.01 14.41
C LYS A 100 -12.90 -9.45 14.49
N TRP A 101 -13.05 -8.13 14.56
CA TRP A 101 -14.32 -7.41 14.70
C TRP A 101 -14.33 -6.18 13.80
N ILE A 102 -14.99 -6.29 12.65
CA ILE A 102 -15.31 -5.14 11.80
C ILE A 102 -16.43 -4.37 12.47
N THR A 103 -16.12 -3.21 13.02
CA THR A 103 -17.10 -2.34 13.71
C THR A 103 -17.93 -1.52 12.74
N ASN A 104 -17.43 -1.29 11.52
CA ASN A 104 -18.15 -0.60 10.44
C ASN A 104 -18.15 -1.48 9.19
N LYS A 105 -19.31 -2.04 8.82
CA LYS A 105 -19.42 -2.91 7.64
C LYS A 105 -19.11 -2.22 6.32
N LYS A 106 -19.17 -0.89 6.22
CA LYS A 106 -18.82 -0.15 4.99
C LYS A 106 -17.36 -0.36 4.56
N VAL A 107 -16.51 -0.72 5.52
CA VAL A 107 -15.11 -1.09 5.32
C VAL A 107 -14.96 -2.33 4.42
N LEU A 108 -15.96 -3.23 4.43
CA LEU A 108 -15.98 -4.44 3.59
C LEU A 108 -16.11 -4.13 2.10
N ASP A 109 -16.77 -3.03 1.77
CA ASP A 109 -17.01 -2.63 0.39
C ASP A 109 -15.86 -1.77 -0.17
N HIS A 110 -14.85 -1.46 0.64
CA HIS A 110 -13.69 -0.68 0.21
C HIS A 110 -12.84 -1.49 -0.78
N PRO A 111 -12.42 -0.93 -1.93
CA PRO A 111 -11.62 -1.66 -2.93
C PRO A 111 -10.32 -2.27 -2.39
N LEU A 112 -9.66 -1.58 -1.45
CA LEU A 112 -8.45 -2.07 -0.78
C LEU A 112 -8.69 -3.11 0.32
N TYR A 113 -9.95 -3.41 0.69
CA TYR A 113 -10.27 -4.33 1.78
C TYR A 113 -9.54 -5.69 1.66
N PRO A 114 -9.50 -6.37 0.49
CA PRO A 114 -8.81 -7.65 0.35
C PRO A 114 -7.30 -7.58 0.70
N MET A 115 -6.65 -6.45 0.37
CA MET A 115 -5.25 -6.24 0.67
C MET A 115 -5.03 -6.01 2.16
N ILE A 116 -5.70 -5.00 2.73
CA ILE A 116 -5.44 -4.51 4.09
C ILE A 116 -5.98 -5.41 5.19
N SER A 117 -6.98 -6.27 4.89
CA SER A 117 -7.51 -7.24 5.86
C SER A 117 -6.55 -8.40 6.17
N ARG A 118 -5.51 -8.61 5.34
CA ARG A 118 -4.50 -9.68 5.54
C ARG A 118 -3.44 -9.31 6.57
N SER A 119 -3.22 -8.01 6.81
CA SER A 119 -2.23 -7.53 7.79
C SER A 119 -2.87 -7.29 9.15
N PHE A 120 -2.13 -7.58 10.23
CA PHE A 120 -2.53 -7.19 11.59
C PHE A 120 -2.57 -5.66 11.77
N VAL A 121 -1.84 -4.94 10.93
CA VAL A 121 -1.83 -3.49 10.85
C VAL A 121 -2.28 -3.11 9.44
N PRO A 122 -3.54 -2.71 9.24
CA PRO A 122 -4.08 -2.38 7.93
C PRO A 122 -3.41 -1.11 7.41
N MET A 123 -2.43 -1.27 6.54
CA MET A 123 -1.71 -0.18 5.92
C MET A 123 -1.47 -0.43 4.45
N ALA A 124 -1.32 0.65 3.69
CA ALA A 124 -0.88 0.64 2.31
C ALA A 124 0.32 1.56 2.15
N GLN A 125 1.18 1.27 1.18
CA GLN A 125 2.18 2.21 0.71
C GLN A 125 1.70 2.78 -0.63
N GLU A 126 1.52 4.09 -0.68
CA GLU A 126 0.99 4.84 -1.82
C GLU A 126 2.11 5.64 -2.46
N ILE A 127 2.22 5.53 -3.79
CA ILE A 127 3.16 6.29 -4.60
C ILE A 127 2.36 7.19 -5.55
N GLU A 128 2.52 8.51 -5.41
CA GLU A 128 1.79 9.50 -6.20
C GLU A 128 2.52 9.85 -7.51
N TYR A 129 1.73 10.03 -8.57
CA TYR A 129 2.16 10.42 -9.90
C TYR A 129 1.28 11.55 -10.44
N LEU A 130 1.92 12.54 -11.07
CA LEU A 130 1.21 13.46 -11.94
C LEU A 130 0.91 12.80 -13.29
N PRO A 131 -0.28 13.05 -13.86
CA PRO A 131 -0.70 12.45 -15.12
C PRO A 131 0.18 12.91 -16.28
N SER A 132 0.35 12.03 -17.27
CA SER A 132 1.02 12.38 -18.51
C SER A 132 0.22 13.42 -19.31
N PRO A 133 0.84 14.09 -20.32
CA PRO A 133 0.14 15.08 -21.13
C PRO A 133 -1.16 14.60 -21.77
N GLU A 134 -1.27 13.31 -22.10
CA GLU A 134 -2.49 12.71 -22.65
C GLU A 134 -3.62 12.63 -21.62
N PHE A 135 -3.28 12.39 -20.35
CA PHE A 135 -4.26 12.10 -19.30
C PHE A 135 -4.49 13.26 -18.32
N ARG A 136 -3.75 14.37 -18.43
CA ARG A 136 -3.81 15.50 -17.49
C ARG A 136 -5.15 16.25 -17.42
N GLU A 137 -5.95 16.17 -18.48
CA GLU A 137 -7.30 16.76 -18.48
C GLU A 137 -8.32 15.82 -17.82
N LYS A 138 -7.98 14.53 -17.70
CA LYS A 138 -8.85 13.48 -17.16
C LYS A 138 -8.58 13.24 -15.67
N PHE A 139 -7.33 13.26 -15.25
CA PHE A 139 -6.94 13.02 -13.87
C PHE A 139 -6.19 14.23 -13.30
N LYS A 140 -6.32 14.46 -12.00
CA LYS A 140 -5.46 15.37 -11.24
C LYS A 140 -4.17 14.67 -10.80
N GLU A 141 -4.34 13.48 -10.25
CA GLU A 141 -3.28 12.62 -9.72
C GLU A 141 -3.64 11.15 -9.93
N VAL A 142 -2.61 10.32 -9.96
CA VAL A 142 -2.71 8.87 -9.98
C VAL A 142 -1.85 8.33 -8.85
N GLU A 143 -2.41 7.48 -8.01
CA GLU A 143 -1.65 6.82 -6.95
C GLU A 143 -1.60 5.31 -7.17
N LEU A 144 -0.44 4.74 -6.90
CA LEU A 144 -0.23 3.30 -6.99
C LEU A 144 -0.02 2.69 -5.61
N ILE A 145 -0.71 1.57 -5.40
CA ILE A 145 -0.59 0.72 -4.20
C ILE A 145 -0.28 -0.70 -4.65
N PHE A 146 0.80 -1.27 -4.12
CA PHE A 146 1.28 -2.59 -4.50
C PHE A 146 0.89 -3.64 -3.46
N ASP A 147 0.09 -4.63 -3.87
CA ASP A 147 -0.20 -5.83 -3.10
C ASP A 147 0.57 -7.03 -3.69
N ILE A 148 1.72 -7.34 -3.10
CA ILE A 148 2.67 -8.31 -3.63
C ILE A 148 2.46 -9.68 -2.99
N TYR A 149 2.48 -10.71 -3.83
CA TYR A 149 2.43 -12.12 -3.45
C TYR A 149 3.66 -12.84 -4.00
N GLU A 150 3.79 -14.12 -3.68
CA GLU A 150 4.89 -14.95 -4.18
C GLU A 150 4.80 -15.18 -5.70
N ASP A 151 3.60 -15.33 -6.24
CA ASP A 151 3.33 -15.72 -7.63
C ASP A 151 2.75 -14.59 -8.51
N HIS A 152 2.21 -13.53 -7.89
CA HIS A 152 1.58 -12.42 -8.59
C HIS A 152 1.68 -11.10 -7.81
N THR A 153 1.26 -10.00 -8.43
CA THR A 153 1.05 -8.71 -7.79
C THR A 153 -0.27 -8.12 -8.21
N ASP A 154 -1.08 -7.74 -7.24
CA ASP A 154 -2.26 -6.91 -7.43
C ASP A 154 -1.84 -5.44 -7.32
N LEU A 155 -1.95 -4.70 -8.42
CA LEU A 155 -1.71 -3.27 -8.46
C LEU A 155 -3.03 -2.53 -8.32
N TYR A 156 -3.20 -1.83 -7.21
CA TYR A 156 -4.31 -0.91 -7.02
C TYR A 156 -3.92 0.46 -7.57
N VAL A 157 -4.77 0.99 -8.43
CA VAL A 157 -4.59 2.26 -9.15
C VAL A 157 -5.71 3.18 -8.75
N GLU A 158 -5.38 4.19 -7.96
CA GLU A 158 -6.29 5.24 -7.57
C GLU A 158 -6.21 6.38 -8.58
N LEU A 159 -7.37 6.78 -9.09
CA LEU A 159 -7.51 7.82 -10.10
C LEU A 159 -8.34 8.95 -9.51
N GLN A 160 -7.73 10.09 -9.23
CA GLN A 160 -8.47 11.27 -8.81
C GLN A 160 -8.82 12.13 -10.02
N VAL A 161 -10.08 12.53 -10.13
CA VAL A 161 -10.59 13.35 -11.25
C VAL A 161 -10.79 14.82 -10.84
N PRO A 162 -10.73 15.77 -11.79
CA PRO A 162 -11.03 17.15 -11.50
C PRO A 162 -12.52 17.37 -11.24
N VAL A 163 -12.87 17.92 -10.07
CA VAL A 163 -14.21 18.40 -9.78
C VAL A 163 -14.45 19.75 -10.48
N SER A 164 -15.30 19.75 -11.51
CA SER A 164 -15.64 20.97 -12.26
C SER A 164 -16.26 22.05 -11.35
N LYS A 165 -15.98 23.32 -11.66
CA LYS A 165 -16.62 24.47 -10.99
C LYS A 165 -18.13 24.53 -11.25
N GLU A 166 -18.61 23.85 -12.27
CA GLU A 166 -20.03 23.77 -12.66
C GLU A 166 -20.82 22.82 -11.76
N VAL A 167 -20.16 21.93 -11.01
CA VAL A 167 -20.81 21.04 -10.05
C VAL A 167 -21.33 21.83 -8.85
N GLY A 168 -22.61 21.64 -8.51
CA GLY A 168 -23.50 22.57 -7.80
C GLY A 168 -22.97 23.38 -6.62
N GLY A 169 -22.39 24.54 -6.92
CA GLY A 169 -22.02 25.54 -5.93
C GLY A 169 -20.85 25.11 -5.03
N TYR A 170 -20.51 25.95 -4.05
CA TYR A 170 -19.36 25.69 -3.17
C TYR A 170 -19.58 24.48 -2.25
N PHE A 171 -20.74 24.39 -1.60
CA PHE A 171 -21.00 23.35 -0.60
C PHE A 171 -21.07 21.94 -1.19
N GLN A 172 -21.61 21.75 -2.40
CA GLN A 172 -21.65 20.43 -3.01
C GLN A 172 -20.25 19.96 -3.41
N ARG A 173 -19.43 20.86 -3.96
CA ARG A 173 -18.03 20.54 -4.28
C ARG A 173 -17.22 20.20 -3.03
N ALA A 174 -17.40 20.95 -1.95
CA ALA A 174 -16.77 20.64 -0.67
C ALA A 174 -17.21 19.26 -0.16
N ALA A 175 -18.50 18.94 -0.22
CA ALA A 175 -19.02 17.64 0.20
C ALA A 175 -18.51 16.47 -0.66
N ILE A 176 -18.26 16.68 -1.95
CA ILE A 176 -17.64 15.67 -2.84
C ILE A 176 -16.21 15.40 -2.39
N LEU A 177 -15.41 16.46 -2.23
CA LEU A 177 -13.99 16.35 -1.85
C LEU A 177 -13.82 15.78 -0.43
N GLU A 178 -14.64 16.21 0.53
CA GLU A 178 -14.58 15.71 1.92
C GLU A 178 -14.97 14.23 2.04
N ARG A 179 -15.69 13.70 1.05
CA ARG A 179 -16.16 12.32 1.01
C ARG A 179 -15.38 11.47 0.01
N ASN A 180 -14.32 12.00 -0.59
CA ASN A 180 -13.52 11.31 -1.59
C ASN A 180 -14.36 10.78 -2.77
N LEU A 181 -15.38 11.53 -3.18
CA LEU A 181 -16.25 11.16 -4.31
C LEU A 181 -15.68 11.60 -5.66
N ASP A 182 -14.44 12.09 -5.67
CA ASP A 182 -13.67 12.42 -6.87
C ASP A 182 -12.56 11.41 -7.16
N GLU A 183 -12.51 10.27 -6.46
CA GLU A 183 -11.54 9.20 -6.69
C GLU A 183 -12.21 7.88 -7.08
N THR A 184 -11.51 7.07 -7.88
CA THR A 184 -11.87 5.67 -8.16
C THR A 184 -10.65 4.80 -7.98
N ILE A 185 -10.82 3.65 -7.32
CA ILE A 185 -9.74 2.66 -7.17
C ILE A 185 -10.02 1.46 -8.07
N HIS A 186 -9.08 1.17 -8.95
CA HIS A 186 -9.11 0.00 -9.84
C HIS A 186 -8.04 -1.01 -9.43
N LYS A 187 -8.30 -2.30 -9.64
CA LYS A 187 -7.32 -3.36 -9.41
C LYS A 187 -6.86 -3.96 -10.75
N VAL A 188 -5.56 -4.04 -10.94
CA VAL A 188 -4.92 -4.70 -12.08
C VAL A 188 -3.98 -5.79 -11.55
N SER A 189 -4.33 -7.05 -11.78
CA SER A 189 -3.54 -8.20 -11.34
C SER A 189 -2.53 -8.61 -12.40
N PHE A 190 -1.26 -8.76 -12.04
CA PHE A 190 -0.20 -9.25 -12.93
C PHE A 190 0.46 -10.50 -12.34
N THR A 191 0.69 -11.51 -13.17
CA THR A 191 1.60 -12.61 -12.85
C THR A 191 3.06 -12.15 -12.84
N ASN A 192 3.94 -12.92 -12.21
CA ASN A 192 5.38 -12.64 -12.25
C ASN A 192 5.96 -12.62 -13.69
N GLU A 193 5.40 -13.42 -14.60
CA GLU A 193 5.79 -13.44 -16.01
C GLU A 193 5.37 -12.13 -16.71
N GLU A 194 4.12 -11.69 -16.53
CA GLU A 194 3.66 -10.41 -17.08
C GLU A 194 4.43 -9.22 -16.51
N LEU A 195 4.80 -9.24 -15.22
CA LEU A 195 5.61 -8.16 -14.61
C LEU A 195 7.03 -8.10 -15.15
N SER A 196 7.53 -9.18 -15.76
CA SER A 196 8.85 -9.17 -16.39
C SER A 196 8.84 -8.39 -17.72
N ASP A 197 7.68 -8.30 -18.37
CA ASP A 197 7.48 -7.64 -19.66
C ASP A 197 6.95 -6.21 -19.48
N SER A 198 7.79 -5.23 -19.80
CA SER A 198 7.41 -3.82 -19.73
C SER A 198 6.28 -3.44 -20.68
N THR A 199 6.15 -4.11 -21.83
CA THR A 199 5.11 -3.82 -22.81
C THR A 199 3.74 -4.23 -22.28
N ILE A 200 3.63 -5.40 -21.65
CA ILE A 200 2.37 -5.86 -21.03
C ILE A 200 1.94 -4.89 -19.92
N ILE A 201 2.87 -4.46 -19.06
CA ILE A 201 2.58 -3.47 -18.01
C ILE A 201 2.07 -2.17 -18.65
N ALA A 202 2.75 -1.66 -19.67
CA ALA A 202 2.40 -0.40 -20.32
C ALA A 202 1.02 -0.46 -20.98
N GLU A 203 0.73 -1.51 -21.75
CA GLU A 203 -0.55 -1.72 -22.43
C GLU A 203 -1.70 -1.81 -21.44
N ARG A 204 -1.58 -2.64 -20.39
CA ARG A 204 -2.65 -2.83 -19.41
C ARG A 204 -2.95 -1.56 -18.60
N LEU A 205 -1.91 -0.82 -18.22
CA LEU A 205 -2.08 0.46 -17.53
C LEU A 205 -2.64 1.54 -18.46
N TYR A 206 -2.14 1.63 -19.69
CA TYR A 206 -2.67 2.55 -20.69
C TYR A 206 -4.15 2.28 -20.97
N ASP A 207 -4.55 1.02 -21.17
CA ASP A 207 -5.93 0.63 -21.39
C ASP A 207 -6.83 0.99 -20.20
N LEU A 208 -6.35 0.77 -18.97
CA LEU A 208 -7.06 1.21 -17.77
C LEU A 208 -7.26 2.74 -17.79
N PHE A 209 -6.19 3.51 -17.97
CA PHE A 209 -6.26 4.97 -17.99
C PHE A 209 -7.14 5.51 -19.11
N LYS A 210 -7.13 4.85 -20.27
CA LYS A 210 -7.93 5.25 -21.43
C LYS A 210 -9.41 5.07 -21.17
N HIS A 211 -9.81 3.93 -20.62
CA HIS A 211 -11.21 3.51 -20.55
C HIS A 211 -11.89 3.80 -19.19
N SER A 212 -11.14 4.14 -18.14
CA SER A 212 -11.74 4.52 -16.85
C SER A 212 -12.73 5.69 -17.00
N GLN A 213 -13.77 5.70 -16.18
CA GLN A 213 -14.77 6.77 -16.16
C GLN A 213 -14.67 7.50 -14.83
N PRO A 214 -15.01 8.80 -14.76
CA PRO A 214 -15.11 9.50 -13.48
C PRO A 214 -16.15 8.82 -12.57
N PRO A 215 -16.11 9.03 -11.24
CA PRO A 215 -17.15 8.57 -10.32
C PRO A 215 -18.56 8.98 -10.77
N GLU A 216 -19.57 8.15 -10.50
CA GLU A 216 -20.96 8.37 -10.93
C GLU A 216 -21.49 9.73 -10.44
N GLU A 217 -21.09 10.15 -9.26
CA GLU A 217 -21.44 11.43 -8.64
C GLU A 217 -20.95 12.64 -9.45
N LEU A 218 -19.89 12.46 -10.23
CA LEU A 218 -19.29 13.46 -11.11
C LEU A 218 -19.67 13.28 -12.59
N GLN A 219 -20.36 12.19 -12.92
CA GLN A 219 -20.95 11.96 -14.26
C GLN A 219 -22.24 12.77 -14.48
N LEU A 220 -22.70 13.56 -13.50
CA LEU A 220 -23.97 14.28 -13.55
C LEU A 220 -23.98 15.43 -14.57
N LYS A 221 -24.43 15.03 -15.78
CA LYS A 221 -25.26 15.73 -16.79
C LYS A 221 -24.89 17.16 -17.16
N ILE A 222 -24.19 17.27 -18.31
CA ILE A 222 -24.49 18.32 -19.30
C ILE A 222 -25.99 18.29 -19.64
#